data_AF-A0A927NEV6-F1
#
_entry.id   AF-A0A927NEV6-F1
#
_cell.length_a   1.000
_cell.length_b   1.000
_cell.length_c   1.000
_cell.angle_alpha   90.00
_cell.angle_beta   90.00
_cell.angle_gamma   90.00
#
_symmetry.space_group_name_H-M   'P 1'
#
loop_
_entity.id
_entity.type
_entity.pdbx_description
1 polymer ?
#
loop_
_entity_poly.entity_id
_entity_poly.type
_entity_poly.pdbx_seq_one_letter_code
_entity_poly.pdbx_strand_id
1 'polypeptide(L)'
;MNTYFRITAYNPTHDISFIVDSIDKHENIGQFCVAIVKHSRIIEGSSATQFGDGNIPKATSNGENYILRACMKGKVTKQNGVININGRYYTPNMGR
;
A
#
# COMPACT_ATOMS: atom_id res chain seq x y z
N MET A 1 19.11 6.16 4.56
CA MET A 1 18.60 4.80 4.27
C MET A 1 17.11 4.99 4.13
N ASN A 2 16.59 4.99 2.90
CA ASN A 2 15.21 5.46 2.71
C ASN A 2 14.22 4.34 3.02
N THR A 3 13.30 4.57 3.95
CA THR A 3 12.25 3.62 4.27
C THR A 3 11.10 3.83 3.30
N TYR A 4 10.70 2.77 2.61
CA TYR A 4 9.59 2.83 1.67
C TYR A 4 8.65 1.68 1.97
N PHE A 5 7.41 2.03 2.29
CA PHE A 5 6.35 1.09 2.58
C PHE A 5 5.15 1.35 1.69
N ARG A 6 4.50 0.27 1.26
CA ARG A 6 3.25 0.29 0.52
C ARG A 6 2.21 -0.52 1.28
N ILE A 7 1.06 0.09 1.54
CA ILE A 7 -0.09 -0.58 2.15
C ILE A 7 -1.25 -0.57 1.16
N THR A 8 -1.91 -1.72 1.04
CA THR A 8 -3.25 -1.83 0.48
C THR A 8 -4.24 -1.99 1.63
N ALA A 9 -5.28 -1.15 1.65
CA ALA A 9 -6.30 -1.19 2.69
C ALA A 9 -7.71 -0.99 2.11
N TYR A 10 -8.72 -1.32 2.91
CA TYR A 10 -10.14 -1.16 2.63
C TYR A 10 -10.84 -0.41 3.75
N ASN A 11 -11.50 0.69 3.41
CA ASN A 11 -12.35 1.45 4.31
C ASN A 11 -13.80 0.92 4.21
N PRO A 12 -14.32 0.24 5.25
CA PRO A 12 -15.67 -0.31 5.21
C PRO A 12 -16.77 0.74 5.29
N THR A 13 -16.49 1.92 5.86
CA THR A 13 -17.46 3.01 5.99
C THR A 13 -17.79 3.63 4.64
N HIS A 14 -16.80 3.78 3.77
CA HIS A 14 -16.96 4.40 2.45
C HIS A 14 -16.98 3.38 1.31
N ASP A 15 -16.80 2.10 1.61
CA ASP A 15 -16.70 1.01 0.62
C ASP A 15 -15.62 1.30 -0.44
N ILE A 16 -14.41 1.65 0.02
CA ILE A 16 -13.28 1.96 -0.87
C ILE A 16 -12.03 1.16 -0.49
N SER A 17 -11.35 0.65 -1.50
CA SER A 17 -10.00 0.11 -1.37
C SER A 17 -8.98 1.05 -1.98
N PHE A 18 -7.79 1.11 -1.40
CA PHE A 18 -6.72 2.00 -1.84
C PHE A 18 -5.33 1.45 -1.61
N ILE A 19 -4.38 1.94 -2.41
CA ILE A 19 -2.94 1.72 -2.27
C ILE A 19 -2.33 3.04 -1.82
N VAL A 20 -1.57 3.01 -0.72
CA VAL A 20 -0.89 4.18 -0.17
C VAL A 20 0.57 3.88 0.10
N ASP A 21 1.43 4.83 -0.24
CA ASP A 21 2.86 4.76 0.03
C ASP A 21 3.25 5.71 1.16
N SER A 22 4.19 5.27 1.98
CA SER A 22 4.90 6.05 2.97
C SER A 22 6.40 5.99 2.68
N ILE A 23 7.03 7.15 2.55
CA ILE A 23 8.46 7.26 2.24
C ILE A 23 9.12 8.13 3.31
N ASP A 24 10.09 7.57 4.04
CA ASP A 24 10.89 8.21 5.09
C ASP A 24 10.11 8.76 6.30
N LYS A 25 8.81 8.45 6.39
CA LYS A 25 7.92 8.93 7.46
C LYS A 25 7.75 7.96 8.64
N HIS A 26 8.08 6.68 8.42
CA HIS A 26 7.98 5.64 9.44
C HIS A 26 9.28 4.85 9.52
N GLU A 27 9.63 4.43 10.74
CA GLU A 27 10.83 3.61 10.97
C GLU A 27 10.61 2.16 10.50
N ASN A 28 9.38 1.68 10.59
CA ASN A 28 9.00 0.33 10.18
C ASN A 28 7.55 0.26 9.67
N ILE A 29 7.25 -0.82 8.98
CA ILE A 29 5.92 -1.05 8.41
C ILE A 29 4.82 -1.17 9.47
N GLY A 30 5.14 -1.65 10.67
CA GLY A 30 4.20 -1.77 11.78
C GLY A 30 3.64 -0.41 12.21
N GLN A 31 4.50 0.60 12.37
CA GLN A 31 4.07 1.98 12.67
C GLN A 31 3.15 2.52 11.57
N PHE A 32 3.47 2.25 10.30
CA PHE A 32 2.61 2.65 9.18
C PHE A 32 1.24 1.95 9.23
N CYS A 33 1.23 0.65 9.52
CA CYS A 33 -0.02 -0.11 9.70
C CYS A 33 -0.90 0.50 10.79
N VAL A 34 -0.33 0.86 11.95
CA VAL A 34 -1.07 1.52 13.06
C VAL A 34 -1.74 2.81 12.61
N ALA A 35 -1.09 3.60 11.74
CA ALA A 35 -1.68 4.83 11.20
C ALA A 35 -2.90 4.55 10.31
N ILE A 36 -2.89 3.46 9.54
CA ILE A 36 -3.97 3.11 8.61
C ILE A 36 -5.13 2.37 9.31
N VAL A 37 -4.84 1.48 10.28
CA VAL A 37 -5.89 0.66 10.92
C VAL A 37 -6.94 1.46 11.68
N LYS A 38 -6.61 2.70 12.08
CA LYS A 38 -7.55 3.63 12.72
C LYS A 38 -8.77 3.95 11.85
N HIS A 39 -8.63 3.83 10.53
CA HIS A 39 -9.65 4.23 9.56
C HIS A 39 -10.00 3.12 8.56
N SER A 40 -9.23 2.05 8.47
CA SER A 40 -9.36 1.06 7.40
C SER A 40 -8.85 -0.33 7.81
N ARG A 41 -9.29 -1.37 7.13
CA ARG A 41 -8.78 -2.73 7.29
C ARG A 41 -7.60 -2.95 6.34
N ILE A 42 -6.46 -3.36 6.87
CA ILE A 42 -5.28 -3.67 6.04
C ILE A 42 -5.52 -4.98 5.29
N ILE A 43 -5.23 -4.97 4.00
CA ILE A 43 -5.25 -6.14 3.13
C ILE A 43 -3.84 -6.67 2.95
N GLU A 44 -2.87 -5.78 2.76
CA GLU A 44 -1.47 -6.14 2.56
C GLU A 44 -0.56 -4.96 2.93
N GLY A 45 0.61 -5.26 3.49
CA GLY A 45 1.66 -4.30 3.74
C GLY A 45 3.01 -4.89 3.33
N SER A 46 3.78 -4.15 2.53
CA SER A 46 5.11 -4.59 2.10
C SER A 46 6.13 -3.45 2.14
N SER A 47 7.38 -3.76 2.49
CA SER A 47 8.51 -2.84 2.30
C SER A 47 9.03 -2.87 0.86
N ALA A 48 9.83 -1.87 0.46
CA ALA A 48 10.37 -1.79 -0.91
C ALA A 48 11.17 -3.01 -1.38
N THR A 49 11.71 -3.83 -0.47
CA THR A 49 12.39 -5.08 -0.82
C THR A 49 11.45 -6.26 -0.97
N GLN A 50 10.20 -6.12 -0.50
CA GLN A 50 9.22 -7.20 -0.44
C GLN A 50 8.16 -7.08 -1.53
N PHE A 51 8.12 -6.04 -2.37
CA PHE A 51 7.15 -5.94 -3.45
C PHE A 51 7.76 -5.60 -4.80
N GLY A 52 7.12 -6.09 -5.85
CA GLY A 52 7.38 -5.67 -7.22
C GLY A 52 6.60 -4.43 -7.59
N ASP A 53 7.20 -3.59 -8.42
CA ASP A 53 6.61 -2.31 -8.80
C ASP A 53 5.38 -2.49 -9.71
N GLY A 54 5.27 -3.60 -10.46
CA GLY A 54 4.16 -3.81 -11.41
C GLY A 54 4.06 -2.64 -12.38
N ASN A 55 2.90 -1.97 -12.42
CA ASN A 55 2.71 -0.70 -13.14
C ASN A 55 2.55 0.53 -12.20
N ILE A 56 2.98 0.37 -10.95
CA ILE A 56 2.99 1.39 -9.90
C ILE A 56 4.44 1.60 -9.42
N PRO A 57 5.27 2.34 -10.19
CA PRO A 57 6.67 2.58 -9.83
C PRO A 57 6.77 3.26 -8.47
N LYS A 58 7.91 3.12 -7.80
CA LYS A 58 8.16 3.84 -6.54
C LYS A 58 8.03 5.35 -6.77
N ALA A 59 7.29 6.02 -5.88
CA ALA A 59 7.14 7.46 -5.93
C ALA A 59 8.40 8.14 -5.37
N THR A 60 8.61 9.39 -5.76
CA THR A 60 9.54 10.30 -5.12
C THR A 60 8.83 11.01 -3.96
N SER A 61 9.53 11.18 -2.85
CA SER A 61 8.99 11.77 -1.61
C SER A 61 9.24 13.27 -1.53
N ASN A 62 8.33 13.99 -0.87
CA ASN A 62 8.61 15.31 -0.30
C ASN A 62 8.88 15.25 1.22
N GLY A 63 8.90 14.05 1.82
CA GLY A 63 9.15 13.79 3.24
C GLY A 63 7.96 14.01 4.18
N GLU A 64 6.88 14.62 3.70
CA GLU A 64 5.82 15.14 4.58
C GLU A 64 4.52 14.32 4.50
N ASN A 65 4.18 13.83 3.30
CA ASN A 65 2.84 13.32 3.01
C ASN A 65 2.83 11.82 2.66
N TYR A 66 1.71 11.16 2.98
CA TYR A 66 1.39 9.86 2.37
C TYR A 66 0.95 10.05 0.93
N ILE A 67 1.29 9.10 0.06
CA ILE A 67 0.99 9.20 -1.37
C ILE A 67 -0.07 8.17 -1.73
N LEU A 68 -1.28 8.62 -2.04
CA LEU A 68 -2.35 7.77 -2.59
C LEU A 68 -2.00 7.38 -4.03
N ARG A 69 -1.83 6.08 -4.29
CA ARG A 69 -1.38 5.55 -5.59
C ARG A 69 -2.51 5.07 -6.47
N ALA A 70 -3.55 4.51 -5.86
CA ALA A 70 -4.74 4.01 -6.54
C ALA A 70 -5.89 3.91 -5.55
N CYS A 71 -7.12 4.04 -6.04
CA CYS A 71 -8.32 3.76 -5.28
C CYS A 71 -9.39 3.15 -6.18
N MET A 72 -10.29 2.36 -5.58
CA MET A 72 -11.48 1.83 -6.24
C MET A 72 -12.61 1.68 -5.22
N LYS A 73 -13.85 1.66 -5.71
CA LYS A 73 -15.00 1.24 -4.91
C LYS A 73 -14.98 -0.28 -4.71
N GLY A 74 -15.43 -0.73 -3.55
CA GLY A 74 -15.44 -2.14 -3.19
C GLY A 74 -14.16 -2.60 -2.50
N LYS A 75 -14.24 -3.79 -1.93
CA LYS A 75 -13.09 -4.47 -1.31
C LYS A 75 -12.24 -5.18 -2.36
N VAL A 76 -10.97 -4.80 -2.46
CA VAL A 76 -10.00 -5.52 -3.28
C VAL A 76 -9.54 -6.82 -2.59
N THR A 77 -9.19 -7.83 -3.37
CA THR A 77 -8.53 -9.06 -2.90
C THR A 77 -7.26 -9.30 -3.70
N LYS A 78 -6.30 -10.01 -3.07
CA LYS A 78 -5.09 -10.49 -3.74
C LYS A 78 -5.47 -11.69 -4.59
N GLN A 79 -5.31 -11.60 -5.91
CA GLN A 79 -5.59 -12.68 -6.85
C GLN A 79 -4.29 -13.12 -7.50
N ASN A 80 -3.96 -14.41 -7.42
CA ASN A 80 -2.71 -14.99 -7.96
C ASN A 80 -1.45 -14.22 -7.54
N GLY A 81 -1.40 -13.78 -6.28
CA GLY A 81 -0.26 -13.03 -5.76
C GLY A 81 -0.23 -11.54 -6.14
N VAL A 82 -1.16 -11.07 -6.97
CA VAL A 82 -1.23 -9.69 -7.48
C VAL A 82 -2.37 -8.93 -6.80
N ILE A 83 -2.11 -7.67 -6.44
CA ILE A 83 -3.15 -6.72 -6.06
C ILE A 83 -3.41 -5.82 -7.25
N ASN A 84 -4.68 -5.68 -7.66
CA ASN A 84 -5.11 -4.78 -8.72
C ASN A 84 -6.21 -3.85 -8.21
N ILE A 85 -5.98 -2.54 -8.28
CA ILE A 85 -6.94 -1.50 -7.97
C ILE A 85 -7.08 -0.61 -9.20
N ASN A 86 -8.24 -0.68 -9.86
CA ASN A 86 -8.57 0.17 -11.02
C ASN A 86 -7.48 0.18 -12.12
N GLY A 87 -6.94 -1.00 -12.47
CA GLY A 87 -5.89 -1.15 -13.48
C GLY A 87 -4.47 -0.84 -12.97
N ARG A 88 -4.31 -0.39 -11.72
CA ARG A 88 -3.01 -0.25 -11.05
C ARG A 88 -2.72 -1.52 -10.26
N TYR A 89 -1.61 -2.18 -10.55
CA TYR A 89 -1.26 -3.45 -9.92
C TYR A 89 0.19 -3.54 -9.49
N TYR A 90 0.41 -4.36 -8.46
CA TYR A 90 1.72 -4.69 -7.94
C TYR A 90 1.70 -6.09 -7.29
N THR A 91 2.89 -6.67 -7.11
CA THR A 91 3.05 -8.01 -6.51
C THR A 91 3.65 -7.88 -5.12
N PRO A 92 2.85 -7.98 -4.05
CA PRO A 92 3.36 -7.97 -2.67
C PRO A 92 3.94 -9.32 -2.22
N ASN A 93 4.95 -9.24 -1.35
CA ASN A 93 5.73 -10.34 -0.79
C ASN A 93 6.36 -11.24 -1.87
N MET A 94 7.42 -10.76 -2.53
CA MET A 94 8.27 -11.52 -3.47
C MET A 94 9.11 -12.64 -2.82
N GLY A 95 8.62 -13.27 -1.75
CA GLY A 95 9.34 -14.35 -1.09
C GLY A 95 8.69 -14.76 0.22
N ARG A 96 7.93 -15.85 0.17
CA ARG A 96 7.98 -16.97 1.11
C ARG A 96 7.50 -18.23 0.40
#